data_AF-A0A1V6BSA8-F1
#
_entry.id   AF-A0A1V6BSA8-F1
#
_cell.length_a   1.000
_cell.length_b   1.000
_cell.length_c   1.000
_cell.angle_alpha   90.00
_cell.angle_beta   90.00
_cell.angle_gamma   90.00
#
_symmetry.space_group_name_H-M   'P 1'
#
loop_
_entity.id
_entity.type
_entity.pdbx_description
1 polymer ?
#
loop_
_entity_poly.entity_id
_entity_poly.type
_entity_poly.pdbx_seq_one_letter_code
_entity_poly.pdbx_strand_id
1 'polypeptide(L)'
;MKGFNLWIYLRRVAKYIVYYTIIILILLLIVYYTSDNRNITFWELIRPGSQTNLIILIVAFSAVYPFLGFSKKEVYTNRFSEQDKEAAIRIFSESGFILISDQDGKMVFKSKRIAMRVFRVFEDKITLDYRGDQLTVEGMRRDIQRIASHLGNYFRSVREDE
;
A
#
# COMPACT_ATOMS: atom_id res chain seq x y z
N MET A 1 1.64 -19.91 7.20
CA MET A 1 1.01 -18.57 7.27
C MET A 1 0.91 -18.16 8.74
N LYS A 2 1.94 -17.50 9.30
CA LYS A 2 1.89 -17.01 10.69
C LYS A 2 1.09 -15.69 10.72
N GLY A 3 0.02 -15.66 11.53
CA GLY A 3 -0.61 -14.43 12.03
C GLY A 3 -1.57 -13.68 11.10
N PHE A 4 -2.55 -14.35 10.47
CA PHE A 4 -3.65 -13.63 9.81
C PHE A 4 -4.51 -12.91 10.85
N ASN A 5 -4.30 -11.60 11.01
CA ASN A 5 -5.10 -10.76 11.89
C ASN A 5 -6.39 -10.34 11.18
N LEU A 6 -7.47 -11.11 11.39
CA LEU A 6 -8.79 -10.88 10.79
C LEU A 6 -9.29 -9.44 11.02
N TRP A 7 -9.07 -8.88 12.21
CA TRP A 7 -9.48 -7.50 12.53
C TRP A 7 -8.78 -6.44 11.67
N ILE A 8 -7.47 -6.59 11.46
CA ILE A 8 -6.69 -5.69 10.61
C ILE A 8 -7.16 -5.81 9.17
N TYR A 9 -7.46 -7.03 8.73
CA TYR A 9 -8.00 -7.29 7.40
C TYR A 9 -9.39 -6.65 7.21
N LEU A 10 -10.32 -6.85 8.14
CA LEU A 10 -11.65 -6.22 8.09
C LEU A 10 -11.58 -4.69 8.05
N ARG A 11 -10.70 -4.09 8.85
CA ARG A 11 -10.47 -2.64 8.82
C ARG A 11 -9.99 -2.17 7.45
N ARG A 12 -9.12 -2.95 6.78
CA ARG A 12 -8.69 -2.66 5.41
C ARG A 12 -9.87 -2.76 4.45
N VAL A 13 -10.64 -3.85 4.49
CA VAL A 13 -11.82 -4.03 3.64
C VAL A 13 -12.79 -2.85 3.78
N ALA A 14 -13.10 -2.42 5.00
CA ALA A 14 -13.97 -1.26 5.25
C ALA A 14 -13.45 0.02 4.59
N LYS A 15 -12.15 0.29 4.70
CA LYS A 15 -11.51 1.43 4.03
C LYS A 15 -11.65 1.35 2.50
N TYR A 16 -11.45 0.17 1.91
CA TYR A 16 -11.58 -0.01 0.47
C TYR A 16 -13.03 0.12 -0.01
N ILE A 17 -14.02 -0.34 0.77
CA ILE A 17 -15.45 -0.14 0.47
C ILE A 17 -15.75 1.35 0.33
N VAL A 18 -15.34 2.16 1.31
CA VAL A 18 -15.53 3.62 1.28
C VAL A 18 -14.83 4.23 0.07
N TYR A 19 -13.58 3.84 -0.19
CA TYR A 19 -12.79 4.34 -1.31
C TYR A 19 -13.44 4.05 -2.68
N TYR A 20 -13.84 2.80 -2.94
CA TYR A 20 -14.49 2.42 -4.19
C TYR A 20 -15.86 3.07 -4.35
N THR A 21 -16.61 3.22 -3.26
CA THR A 21 -17.89 3.95 -3.27
C THR A 21 -17.69 5.38 -3.74
N ILE A 22 -16.72 6.11 -3.17
CA ILE A 22 -16.40 7.48 -3.57
C ILE A 22 -15.97 7.53 -5.04
N ILE A 23 -15.10 6.63 -5.48
CA ILE A 23 -14.65 6.58 -6.88
C ILE A 23 -15.82 6.38 -7.84
N ILE A 24 -16.71 5.44 -7.54
CA ILE A 24 -17.86 5.15 -8.40
C ILE A 24 -18.81 6.35 -8.43
N LEU A 25 -19.05 7.02 -7.30
CA LEU A 25 -19.85 8.24 -7.28
C LEU A 25 -19.25 9.35 -8.14
N ILE A 26 -17.92 9.56 -8.06
CA ILE A 26 -17.22 10.53 -8.91
C ILE A 26 -17.34 10.14 -10.39
N LEU A 27 -17.17 8.85 -10.72
CA LEU A 27 -17.30 8.37 -12.09
C LEU A 27 -18.72 8.59 -12.63
N LEU A 28 -19.76 8.28 -11.84
CA LEU A 28 -21.14 8.52 -12.20
C LEU A 28 -21.43 10.02 -12.40
N LEU A 29 -20.83 10.87 -11.58
CA LEU A 29 -20.92 12.33 -11.71
C LEU A 29 -20.26 12.80 -13.02
N ILE A 30 -19.07 12.29 -13.36
CA ILE A 30 -18.40 12.60 -14.64
C ILE A 30 -19.27 12.17 -15.82
N VAL A 31 -19.81 10.96 -15.79
CA VAL A 31 -20.70 10.45 -16.84
C VAL A 31 -21.94 11.33 -16.97
N TYR A 32 -22.56 11.72 -15.85
CA TYR A 32 -23.70 12.62 -15.83
C TYR A 32 -23.41 13.99 -16.48
N TYR A 33 -22.29 14.62 -16.13
CA TYR A 33 -21.92 15.93 -16.70
C TYR A 33 -21.42 15.85 -18.15
N THR A 34 -20.91 14.69 -18.58
CA THR A 34 -20.36 14.49 -19.94
C THR A 34 -21.40 13.94 -20.91
N SER A 35 -22.51 13.36 -20.41
CA SER A 35 -23.55 12.80 -21.26
C SER A 35 -24.41 13.90 -21.87
N ASP A 36 -24.49 13.94 -23.20
CA ASP A 36 -25.39 14.83 -23.94
C ASP A 36 -26.88 14.51 -23.68
N ASN A 37 -27.17 13.31 -23.18
CA ASN A 37 -28.51 12.88 -22.81
C ASN A 37 -28.85 13.33 -21.38
N ARG A 38 -29.24 14.60 -21.22
CA ARG A 38 -29.72 15.17 -19.94
C ARG A 38 -31.03 14.56 -19.40
N ASN A 39 -31.63 13.61 -20.13
CA ASN A 39 -32.87 12.93 -19.72
C ASN A 39 -32.66 11.82 -18.70
N ILE A 40 -31.40 11.42 -18.42
CA ILE A 40 -31.09 10.47 -17.35
C ILE A 40 -30.71 11.28 -16.11
N THR A 41 -31.57 11.27 -15.10
CA THR A 41 -31.24 11.90 -13.82
C THR A 41 -30.17 11.08 -13.10
N PHE A 42 -29.31 11.75 -12.32
CA PHE A 42 -28.32 11.08 -11.48
C PHE A 42 -28.93 9.97 -10.60
N TRP A 43 -30.16 10.18 -10.13
CA TRP A 43 -30.93 9.21 -9.36
C TRP A 43 -31.36 7.98 -10.14
N GLU A 44 -31.55 8.09 -11.46
CA GLU A 44 -31.86 6.95 -12.33
C GLU A 44 -30.62 6.08 -12.61
N LEU A 45 -29.42 6.66 -12.64
CA LEU A 45 -28.17 5.90 -12.70
C LEU A 45 -27.95 5.05 -11.43
N ILE A 46 -28.58 5.46 -10.32
CA ILE A 46 -28.53 4.80 -9.01
C ILE A 46 -29.90 4.16 -8.70
N ARG A 47 -30.80 3.90 -9.66
CA ARG A 47 -32.13 3.35 -9.34
C ARG A 47 -32.06 1.89 -8.84
N PRO A 48 -32.91 1.46 -7.88
CA PRO A 48 -32.91 0.08 -7.38
C PRO A 48 -33.29 -0.90 -8.49
N GLY A 49 -32.38 -1.84 -8.82
CA GLY A 49 -32.54 -2.81 -9.91
C GLY A 49 -31.20 -3.34 -10.43
N SER A 50 -30.22 -2.46 -10.66
CA SER A 50 -28.82 -2.82 -10.97
C SER A 50 -27.85 -2.67 -9.79
N GLN A 51 -28.30 -2.03 -8.69
CA GLN A 51 -27.49 -1.74 -7.51
C GLN A 51 -26.93 -2.99 -6.82
N THR A 52 -27.69 -4.09 -6.76
CA THR A 52 -27.23 -5.32 -6.09
C THR A 52 -25.94 -5.85 -6.71
N ASN A 53 -25.86 -5.84 -8.05
CA ASN A 53 -24.67 -6.26 -8.76
C ASN A 53 -23.49 -5.30 -8.50
N LEU A 54 -23.75 -3.99 -8.46
CA LEU A 54 -22.73 -2.99 -8.16
C LEU A 54 -22.20 -3.12 -6.72
N ILE A 55 -23.08 -3.31 -5.74
CA ILE A 55 -22.72 -3.50 -4.33
C ILE A 55 -21.90 -4.79 -4.17
N ILE A 56 -22.35 -5.90 -4.77
CA ILE A 56 -21.61 -7.16 -4.76
C ILE A 56 -20.23 -6.97 -5.39
N LEU A 57 -20.13 -6.24 -6.50
CA LEU A 57 -18.87 -5.94 -7.17
C LEU A 57 -17.93 -5.12 -6.28
N ILE A 58 -18.43 -4.05 -5.64
CA ILE A 58 -17.66 -3.22 -4.70
C ILE A 58 -17.15 -4.07 -3.55
N VAL A 59 -18.01 -4.88 -2.93
CA VAL A 59 -17.65 -5.74 -1.81
C VAL A 59 -16.60 -6.77 -2.25
N ALA A 60 -16.78 -7.40 -3.41
CA ALA A 60 -15.83 -8.37 -3.95
C ALA A 60 -14.45 -7.76 -4.21
N PHE A 61 -14.36 -6.62 -4.92
CA PHE A 61 -13.08 -5.94 -5.15
C PHE A 61 -12.44 -5.45 -3.85
N SER A 62 -13.24 -4.93 -2.91
CA SER A 62 -12.77 -4.47 -1.60
C SER A 62 -12.19 -5.60 -0.74
N ALA A 63 -12.69 -6.82 -0.90
CA ALA A 63 -12.18 -8.01 -0.22
C ALA A 63 -10.90 -8.55 -0.88
N VAL A 64 -10.84 -8.56 -2.22
CA VAL A 64 -9.72 -9.11 -2.98
C VAL A 64 -8.47 -8.22 -2.88
N TYR A 65 -8.63 -6.89 -2.95
CA TYR A 65 -7.49 -5.97 -3.03
C TYR A 65 -6.54 -6.03 -1.80
N PRO A 66 -7.02 -6.03 -0.53
CA PRO A 66 -6.16 -6.17 0.64
C PRO A 66 -5.37 -7.48 0.68
N PHE A 67 -5.90 -8.54 0.06
CA PHE A 67 -5.25 -9.85 0.06
C PHE A 67 -4.07 -9.90 -0.91
N LEU A 68 -4.20 -9.28 -2.09
CA LEU A 68 -3.15 -9.29 -3.13
C LEU A 68 -2.08 -8.21 -2.93
N GLY A 69 -2.43 -7.12 -2.24
CA GLY A 69 -1.60 -5.92 -2.16
C GLY A 69 -0.39 -6.00 -1.23
N PHE A 70 -0.41 -6.83 -0.17
CA PHE A 70 0.62 -6.81 0.88
C PHE A 70 1.54 -8.03 0.84
N SER A 71 2.83 -7.83 1.10
CA SER A 71 3.81 -8.90 1.19
C SER A 71 4.81 -8.63 2.31
N LYS A 72 5.58 -9.66 2.65
CA LYS A 72 6.79 -9.58 3.46
C LYS A 72 7.95 -10.09 2.59
N LYS A 73 9.12 -9.46 2.68
CA LYS A 73 10.34 -9.93 2.00
C LYS A 73 11.53 -9.79 2.94
N GLU A 74 12.32 -10.85 2.99
CA GLU A 74 13.55 -10.92 3.76
C GLU A 74 14.74 -10.53 2.87
N VAL A 75 15.66 -9.77 3.44
CA VAL A 75 16.92 -9.34 2.85
C VAL A 75 18.01 -9.76 3.83
N TYR A 76 18.91 -10.62 3.36
CA TYR A 76 20.04 -11.07 4.17
C TYR A 76 20.98 -9.90 4.45
N THR A 77 21.37 -9.73 5.71
CA THR A 77 22.45 -8.83 6.13
C THR A 77 23.27 -9.55 7.19
N ASN A 78 24.58 -9.32 7.26
CA ASN A 78 25.40 -10.00 8.26
C ASN A 78 25.44 -9.22 9.59
N ARG A 79 25.30 -7.88 9.54
CA ARG A 79 25.12 -6.96 10.69
C ARG A 79 24.54 -5.64 10.20
N PHE A 80 23.50 -5.11 10.86
CA PHE A 80 22.95 -3.79 10.54
C PHE A 80 23.60 -2.73 11.43
N SER A 81 24.35 -1.81 10.84
CA SER A 81 25.03 -0.69 11.51
C SER A 81 24.28 0.63 11.33
N GLU A 82 24.73 1.69 12.02
CA GLU A 82 24.18 3.04 11.82
C GLU A 82 24.44 3.59 10.40
N GLN A 83 25.50 3.15 9.71
CA GLN A 83 25.75 3.54 8.31
C GLN A 83 24.73 2.89 7.37
N ASP A 84 24.38 1.62 7.62
CA ASP A 84 23.34 0.90 6.87
C ASP A 84 21.95 1.52 7.07
N LYS A 85 21.74 2.12 8.25
CA LYS A 85 20.51 2.83 8.59
C LYS A 85 20.35 4.10 7.77
N GLU A 86 21.39 4.91 7.66
CA GLU A 86 21.39 6.10 6.79
C GLU A 86 21.22 5.70 5.31
N ALA A 87 21.90 4.64 4.86
CA ALA A 87 21.74 4.11 3.51
C ALA A 87 20.31 3.62 3.25
N ALA A 88 19.70 2.90 4.20
CA ALA A 88 18.32 2.48 4.11
C ALA A 88 17.38 3.69 4.02
N ILE A 89 17.53 4.71 4.87
CA ILE A 89 16.73 5.94 4.80
C ILE A 89 16.85 6.60 3.43
N ARG A 90 18.06 6.65 2.86
CA ARG A 90 18.33 7.20 1.53
C ARG A 90 17.62 6.41 0.44
N ILE A 91 17.75 5.09 0.42
CA ILE A 91 17.10 4.19 -0.55
C ILE A 91 15.57 4.33 -0.49
N PHE A 92 15.00 4.44 0.72
CA PHE A 92 13.57 4.68 0.90
C PHE A 92 13.15 6.08 0.43
N SER A 93 13.98 7.10 0.69
CA SER A 93 13.76 8.48 0.25
C SER A 93 13.77 8.63 -1.26
N GLU A 94 14.72 7.98 -1.94
CA GLU A 94 14.79 7.88 -3.40
C GLU A 94 13.59 7.14 -3.99
N SER A 95 13.08 6.14 -3.26
CA SER A 95 11.84 5.43 -3.60
C SER A 95 10.57 6.24 -3.31
N GLY A 96 10.70 7.47 -2.79
CA GLY A 96 9.60 8.39 -2.54
C GLY A 96 8.90 8.19 -1.19
N PHE A 97 9.56 7.57 -0.22
CA PHE A 97 9.07 7.38 1.14
C PHE A 97 9.80 8.27 2.15
N ILE A 98 9.17 8.57 3.27
CA ILE A 98 9.75 9.33 4.38
C ILE A 98 9.69 8.49 5.65
N LEU A 99 10.74 8.59 6.47
CA LEU A 99 10.78 7.98 7.79
C LEU A 99 9.79 8.72 8.71
N ILE A 100 8.96 7.97 9.43
CA ILE A 100 7.98 8.52 10.37
C ILE A 100 8.17 8.05 11.80
N SER A 101 8.89 6.95 11.99
CA SER A 101 9.21 6.39 13.29
C SER A 101 10.40 5.46 13.12
N ASP A 102 11.30 5.52 14.08
CA ASP A 102 12.45 4.65 14.19
C ASP A 102 12.59 4.32 15.67
N GLN A 103 11.95 3.23 16.07
CA GLN A 103 11.86 2.82 17.48
C GLN A 103 11.97 1.32 17.60
N ASP A 104 12.64 0.88 18.66
CA ASP A 104 12.82 -0.52 19.00
C ASP A 104 13.26 -1.36 17.80
N GLY A 105 14.33 -1.03 17.07
CA GLY A 105 14.77 -1.91 15.98
C GLY A 105 13.83 -1.99 14.76
N LYS A 106 12.88 -1.04 14.62
CA LYS A 106 11.94 -0.97 13.51
C LYS A 106 11.83 0.45 12.96
N MET A 107 12.06 0.57 11.65
CA MET A 107 11.85 1.81 10.91
C MET A 107 10.52 1.74 10.16
N VAL A 108 9.66 2.73 10.36
CA VAL A 108 8.39 2.84 9.67
C VAL A 108 8.47 4.00 8.68
N PHE A 109 8.16 3.71 7.43
CA PHE A 109 8.16 4.64 6.33
C PHE A 109 6.74 4.87 5.79
N LYS A 110 6.48 6.06 5.25
CA LYS A 110 5.23 6.40 4.54
C LYS A 110 5.54 7.07 3.21
N SER A 111 4.64 6.96 2.23
CA SER A 111 4.77 7.66 0.96
C SER A 111 4.89 9.16 1.18
N LYS A 112 5.81 9.86 0.50
CA LYS A 112 5.93 11.32 0.53
C LYS A 112 4.75 12.01 -0.16
N ARG A 113 4.22 11.37 -1.23
CA ARG A 113 3.17 11.95 -2.08
C ARG A 113 1.79 11.70 -1.47
N ILE A 114 1.05 12.78 -1.16
CA ILE A 114 -0.30 12.69 -0.58
C ILE A 114 -1.29 11.98 -1.52
N ALA A 115 -1.20 12.23 -2.83
CA ALA A 115 -2.04 11.54 -3.82
C ALA A 115 -1.87 10.01 -3.72
N MET A 116 -0.62 9.53 -3.64
CA MET A 116 -0.34 8.10 -3.46
C MET A 116 -0.91 7.55 -2.15
N ARG A 117 -0.93 8.35 -1.07
CA ARG A 117 -1.56 7.94 0.19
C ARG A 117 -3.07 7.75 0.02
N VAL A 118 -3.73 8.68 -0.67
CA VAL A 118 -5.18 8.60 -0.94
C VAL A 118 -5.51 7.41 -1.82
N PHE A 119 -4.80 7.21 -2.94
CA PHE A 119 -5.00 6.06 -3.83
C PHE A 119 -4.77 4.70 -3.14
N ARG A 120 -3.97 4.68 -2.07
CA ARG A 120 -3.69 3.49 -1.26
C ARG A 120 -4.50 3.44 0.02
N VAL A 121 -5.49 4.31 0.17
CA VAL A 121 -6.38 4.40 1.34
C VAL A 121 -5.61 4.46 2.67
N PHE A 122 -4.48 5.18 2.65
CA PHE A 122 -3.53 5.33 3.76
C PHE A 122 -2.94 4.01 4.29
N GLU A 123 -2.95 2.96 3.46
CA GLU A 123 -2.21 1.72 3.68
C GLU A 123 -0.86 1.75 2.92
N ASP A 124 -0.20 2.91 2.93
CA ASP A 124 1.10 3.16 2.28
C ASP A 124 2.31 2.95 3.20
N LYS A 125 2.07 2.43 4.42
CA LYS A 125 3.14 2.19 5.40
C LYS A 125 4.02 1.02 4.95
N ILE A 126 5.33 1.22 5.03
CA ILE A 126 6.34 0.17 4.87
C ILE A 126 7.13 0.08 6.17
N THR A 127 7.32 -1.13 6.68
CA THR A 127 8.08 -1.38 7.92
C THR A 127 9.34 -2.14 7.56
N LEU A 128 10.47 -1.63 8.02
CA LEU A 128 11.77 -2.30 7.98
C LEU A 128 12.09 -2.77 9.41
N ASP A 129 12.13 -4.07 9.64
CA ASP A 129 12.50 -4.68 10.91
C ASP A 129 13.95 -5.18 10.79
N TYR A 130 14.82 -4.68 11.67
CA TYR A 130 16.26 -4.96 11.68
C TYR A 130 16.72 -5.59 13.01
N ARG A 131 15.79 -6.15 13.80
CA ARG A 131 16.09 -6.76 15.11
C ARG A 131 16.83 -8.10 15.06
N GLY A 132 16.94 -8.74 13.89
CA GLY A 132 17.56 -10.05 13.75
C GLY A 132 18.64 -10.07 12.67
N ASP A 133 19.22 -11.24 12.44
CA ASP A 133 20.25 -11.49 11.41
C ASP A 133 19.73 -11.28 9.97
N GLN A 134 18.44 -10.98 9.78
CA GLN A 134 17.85 -10.69 8.49
C GLN A 134 16.99 -9.44 8.57
N LEU A 135 17.15 -8.56 7.58
CA LEU A 135 16.30 -7.40 7.40
C LEU A 135 14.97 -7.84 6.81
N THR A 136 13.88 -7.50 7.48
CA THR A 136 12.53 -7.80 7.01
C THR A 136 11.87 -6.52 6.52
N VAL A 137 11.41 -6.52 5.27
CA VAL A 137 10.64 -5.43 4.68
C VAL A 137 9.17 -5.87 4.51
N GLU A 138 8.25 -5.17 5.16
CA GLU A 138 6.81 -5.42 5.14
C GLU A 138 6.03 -4.22 4.60
N GLY A 139 5.03 -4.43 3.75
CA GLY A 139 4.32 -3.34 3.08
C GLY A 139 3.56 -3.77 1.82
N MET A 140 3.39 -2.84 0.88
CA MET A 140 2.77 -3.12 -0.43
C MET A 140 3.74 -3.92 -1.33
N ARG A 141 3.30 -5.06 -1.86
CA ARG A 141 4.11 -6.04 -2.60
C ARG A 141 4.98 -5.41 -3.70
N ARG A 142 4.38 -4.53 -4.51
CA ARG A 142 5.07 -3.85 -5.61
C ARG A 142 6.23 -2.97 -5.12
N ASP A 143 6.06 -2.26 -4.00
CA ASP A 143 7.10 -1.38 -3.47
C ASP A 143 8.20 -2.18 -2.78
N ILE A 144 7.82 -3.19 -2.00
CA ILE A 144 8.78 -4.06 -1.31
C ILE A 144 9.70 -4.75 -2.31
N GLN A 145 9.17 -5.23 -3.44
CA GLN A 145 10.01 -5.91 -4.43
C GLN A 145 11.16 -5.02 -4.91
N ARG A 146 10.88 -3.73 -5.18
CA ARG A 146 11.87 -2.75 -5.61
C ARG A 146 12.82 -2.38 -4.47
N ILE A 147 12.27 -2.04 -3.30
CA ILE A 147 13.05 -1.61 -2.13
C ILE A 147 13.99 -2.73 -1.66
N ALA A 148 13.48 -3.96 -1.53
CA ALA A 148 14.29 -5.11 -1.15
C ALA A 148 15.37 -5.44 -2.20
N SER A 149 15.13 -5.15 -3.49
CA SER A 149 16.15 -5.31 -4.52
C SER A 149 17.26 -4.28 -4.37
N HIS A 150 16.92 -3.00 -4.12
CA HIS A 150 17.91 -1.94 -3.91
C HIS A 150 18.72 -2.18 -2.63
N LEU A 151 18.06 -2.55 -1.53
CA LEU A 151 18.72 -2.93 -0.29
C LEU A 151 19.65 -4.13 -0.50
N GLY A 152 19.16 -5.19 -1.15
CA GLY A 152 19.98 -6.38 -1.43
C GLY A 152 21.21 -6.08 -2.29
N ASN A 153 21.11 -5.15 -3.24
CA ASN A 153 22.26 -4.72 -4.03
C ASN A 153 23.26 -3.91 -3.20
N TYR A 154 22.79 -3.01 -2.34
CA TYR A 154 23.63 -2.23 -1.43
C TYR A 154 24.42 -3.15 -0.48
N PHE A 155 23.76 -4.11 0.18
CA PHE A 155 24.45 -5.03 1.08
C PHE A 155 25.42 -5.97 0.34
N ARG A 156 25.18 -6.26 -0.94
CA ARG A 156 26.14 -7.02 -1.75
C ARG A 156 27.38 -6.21 -2.08
N SER A 157 27.23 -4.93 -2.47
CA SER A 157 28.39 -4.08 -2.77
C SER A 157 29.25 -3.83 -1.54
N VAL A 158 28.64 -3.54 -0.39
CA VAL A 158 29.39 -3.35 0.87
C VAL A 158 30.22 -4.59 1.23
N ARG A 159 29.70 -5.79 0.96
CA ARG A 159 30.42 -7.05 1.20
C ARG A 159 31.57 -7.30 0.21
N GLU A 160 31.48 -6.80 -1.03
CA GLU A 160 32.55 -6.93 -2.01
C GLU A 160 33.73 -5.97 -1.72
N ASP A 161 33.46 -4.90 -0.97
CA ASP A 161 34.44 -3.88 -0.59
C ASP A 161 35.15 -4.18 0.76
N GLU A 162 34.70 -5.19 1.52
CA GLU A 162 35.32 -5.71 2.77
C GLU A 162 36.29 -6.88 2.51
#